data_AF-A0A949FKK6-F1
#
_entry.id   AF-A0A949FKK6-F1
#
_cell.length_a   1.000
_cell.length_b   1.000
_cell.length_c   1.000
_cell.angle_alpha   90.00
_cell.angle_beta   90.00
_cell.angle_gamma   90.00
#
_symmetry.space_group_name_H-M   'P 1'
#
loop_
_entity.id
_entity.type
_entity.pdbx_description
1 polymer ?
#
loop_
_entity_poly.entity_id
_entity_poly.type
_entity_poly.pdbx_seq_one_letter_code
_entity_poly.pdbx_strand_id
1 'polypeptide(L)' 'MLIDLQLHSTYSDGYLTPTELAGFLAKQGVKIAALTDHNTVGGLDEFRQACRACKIKPITGVEL' A
#
# COMPACT_ATOMS: atom_id res chain seq x y z
N MET A 1 11.80 -0.70 13.47
CA MET A 1 11.31 -0.19 12.17
C MET A 1 10.01 -0.92 11.87
N LEU A 2 8.90 -0.20 11.66
CA LEU A 2 7.61 -0.83 11.39
C LEU A 2 7.46 -1.13 9.89
N ILE A 3 7.04 -2.35 9.58
CA ILE A 3 6.93 -2.90 8.22
C ILE A 3 5.57 -3.61 8.14
N ASP A 4 4.86 -3.40 7.04
CA ASP A 4 3.65 -4.14 6.70
C ASP A 4 3.79 -4.72 5.29
N LEU A 5 3.45 -5.98 5.08
CA LEU A 5 3.68 -6.68 3.81
C LEU A 5 2.42 -7.32 3.24
N GLN A 6 1.26 -7.11 3.85
CA GLN A 6 0.00 -7.61 3.34
C GLN A 6 -1.10 -6.59 3.61
N LEU A 7 -1.39 -5.79 2.59
CA LEU A 7 -2.37 -4.71 2.65
C LEU A 7 -3.25 -4.78 1.41
N HIS A 8 -4.54 -4.57 1.61
CA HIS A 8 -5.52 -4.48 0.53
C HIS A 8 -6.05 -3.06 0.44
N SER A 9 -6.32 -2.62 -0.78
CA SER A 9 -6.91 -1.34 -1.11
C SER A 9 -8.31 -1.52 -1.67
N THR A 10 -8.96 -0.43 -2.03
CA THR A 10 -10.26 -0.43 -2.74
C THR A 10 -10.21 -1.08 -4.13
N TYR A 11 -9.03 -1.47 -4.64
CA TYR A 11 -8.93 -2.29 -5.85
C TYR A 11 -9.27 -3.77 -5.59
N SER A 12 -9.35 -4.19 -4.33
CA SER A 12 -9.87 -5.50 -3.91
C SER A 12 -10.90 -5.36 -2.78
N ASP A 13 -10.62 -5.88 -1.59
CA ASP A 13 -11.54 -5.87 -0.43
C ASP A 13 -11.12 -4.89 0.67
N GLY A 14 -10.09 -4.07 0.42
CA GLY A 14 -9.64 -3.03 1.34
C GLY A 14 -10.54 -1.80 1.39
N TYR A 15 -10.48 -1.08 2.51
CA TYR A 15 -11.34 0.09 2.76
C TYR A 15 -10.75 1.44 2.31
N LEU A 16 -9.43 1.50 2.10
CA LEU A 16 -8.72 2.73 1.73
C LEU A 16 -8.21 2.63 0.30
N THR A 17 -8.29 3.74 -0.44
CA THR A 17 -7.57 3.84 -1.72
C THR A 17 -6.06 3.68 -1.48
N PRO A 18 -5.26 3.26 -2.49
CA PRO A 18 -3.81 3.19 -2.33
C PRO A 18 -3.17 4.50 -1.83
N THR A 19 -3.72 5.65 -2.24
CA THR A 19 -3.29 6.97 -1.76
C THR A 19 -3.60 7.19 -0.27
N GLU A 20 -4.84 6.92 0.16
CA GLU A 20 -5.23 7.06 1.57
C GLU A 20 -4.47 6.08 2.46
N LEU A 21 -4.25 4.86 1.97
CA LEU A 21 -3.50 3.82 2.65
C LEU A 21 -2.06 4.25 2.94
N ALA A 22 -1.34 4.80 1.95
CA ALA A 22 0.01 5.33 2.18
C ALA A 22 0.03 6.45 3.24
N GLY A 23 -0.97 7.35 3.22
CA GLY A 23 -1.12 8.41 4.20
C GLY A 23 -1.41 7.88 5.62
N PHE A 24 -2.24 6.84 5.72
CA PHE A 24 -2.53 6.15 6.98
C PHE A 24 -1.27 5.49 7.54
N LEU A 25 -0.55 4.71 6.74
CA LEU A 25 0.69 4.03 7.13
C LEU A 25 1.76 5.01 7.60
N ALA A 26 1.87 6.17 6.96
CA ALA A 26 2.80 7.23 7.34
C ALA A 26 2.51 7.74 8.77
N LYS A 27 1.22 7.94 9.11
CA LYS A 27 0.79 8.34 10.46
C LYS A 27 1.11 7.27 11.51
N GLN A 28 1.08 6.00 11.12
CA GLN A 28 1.46 4.87 11.99
C GLN A 28 2.99 4.66 12.08
N GLY A 29 3.80 5.45 11.35
CA GLY A 29 5.26 5.35 11.38
C GLY A 29 5.85 4.18 10.58
N VAL A 30 5.07 3.55 9.70
CA VAL A 30 5.52 2.49 8.79
C VAL A 30 6.60 3.03 7.84
N LYS A 31 7.63 2.21 7.56
CA LYS A 31 8.76 2.58 6.69
C LYS A 31 8.84 1.76 5.41
N ILE A 32 8.27 0.56 5.41
CA ILE A 32 8.19 -0.33 4.25
C ILE A 32 6.78 -0.91 4.22
N ALA A 33 6.12 -0.86 3.07
CA ALA A 33 4.75 -1.33 2.91
C ALA A 33 4.59 -2.10 1.60
N ALA A 34 3.85 -3.22 1.59
CA ALA A 34 3.46 -3.91 0.36
C ALA A 34 1.95 -3.81 0.12
N LEU A 35 1.55 -3.50 -1.12
CA LEU A 35 0.16 -3.65 -1.57
C LEU A 35 0.02 -5.01 -2.24
N THR A 36 -0.97 -5.80 -1.80
CA THR A 36 -1.18 -7.20 -2.17
C THR A 36 -2.65 -7.48 -2.50
N ASP A 37 -3.28 -6.59 -3.27
CA ASP A 37 -4.70 -6.74 -3.64
C ASP A 37 -5.01 -8.12 -4.24
N HIS A 38 -6.22 -8.64 -3.97
CA HIS A 38 -6.69 -9.92 -4.48
C HIS A 38 -6.82 -9.91 -6.01
N ASN A 39 -6.09 -10.80 -6.68
CA ASN A 39 -6.20 -11.09 -8.11
C ASN A 39 -6.04 -9.87 -9.03
N THR A 40 -5.43 -8.78 -8.53
CA THR A 40 -5.22 -7.56 -9.30
C THR A 40 -3.96 -6.82 -8.86
N VAL A 41 -3.38 -6.09 -9.81
CA VAL A 41 -2.24 -5.17 -9.59
C VAL A 41 -2.63 -3.72 -9.92
N GLY A 42 -3.92 -3.46 -10.12
CA GLY A 42 -4.42 -2.16 -10.60
C GLY A 42 -4.04 -0.97 -9.69
N GLY A 43 -3.93 -1.19 -8.38
CA GLY A 43 -3.57 -0.15 -7.41
C GLY A 43 -2.07 0.12 -7.24
N LEU A 44 -1.18 -0.67 -7.87
CA LEU A 44 0.25 -0.61 -7.58
C LEU A 44 0.91 0.72 -7.98
N ASP A 45 0.55 1.31 -9.12
CA ASP A 45 1.17 2.55 -9.56
C ASP A 45 0.75 3.74 -8.68
N GLU A 46 -0.52 3.80 -8.32
CA GLU A 46 -1.04 4.77 -7.34
C GLU A 46 -0.34 4.61 -5.99
N PHE A 47 -0.27 3.37 -5.47
CA PHE A 47 0.40 3.05 -4.21
C PHE A 47 1.87 3.51 -4.20
N ARG A 48 2.61 3.20 -5.26
CA ARG A 48 4.03 3.57 -5.39
C ARG A 48 4.21 5.09 -5.38
N GLN A 49 3.35 5.82 -6.07
CA GLN A 49 3.39 7.29 -6.10
C GLN A 49 3.10 7.86 -4.70
N ALA A 50 2.06 7.37 -4.03
CA ALA A 50 1.69 7.82 -2.70
C ALA A 50 2.75 7.49 -1.63
N CYS A 51 3.32 6.26 -1.65
CA CYS A 51 4.41 5.88 -0.75
C CYS A 51 5.65 6.77 -0.91
N ARG A 52 6.00 7.16 -2.14
CA ARG A 52 7.11 8.10 -2.39
C ARG A 52 6.86 9.46 -1.72
N ALA A 53 5.65 10.01 -1.85
CA ALA A 53 5.27 11.26 -1.19
C ALA A 53 5.33 11.14 0.35
N CYS A 54 5.00 9.96 0.88
CA CYS A 54 5.00 9.65 2.31
C CYS A 54 6.35 9.18 2.88
N LYS A 55 7.42 9.10 2.07
CA LYS A 55 8.74 8.54 2.46
C LYS A 55 8.65 7.11 3.00
N ILE A 56 7.76 6.31 2.43
CA ILE A 56 7.63 4.86 2.66
C ILE A 56 8.26 4.14 1.47
N LYS A 57 9.03 3.07 1.71
CA LYS A 57 9.51 2.20 0.63
C LYS A 57 8.37 1.26 0.19
N PRO A 58 7.83 1.40 -1.03
CA PRO A 58 6.80 0.48 -1.51
C PRO A 58 7.41 -0.85 -1.94
N ILE A 59 6.66 -1.93 -1.72
CA ILE A 59 6.86 -3.27 -2.27
C ILE A 59 5.61 -3.60 -3.09
N THR A 60 5.81 -4.20 -4.25
CA THR A 60 4.71 -4.65 -5.12
C THR A 60 4.41 -6.11 -4.84
N GLY A 61 3.15 -6.46 -4.63
CA GLY A 61 2.68 -7.83 -4.50
C GLY A 61 1.28 -8.01 -5.08
N VAL A 62 0.78 -9.24 -5.01
CA VAL A 62 -0.58 -9.64 -5.38
C VAL A 62 -0.94 -10.87 -4.54
N GLU A 63 -2.17 -10.95 -4.05
CA GLU A 63 -2.70 -12.14 -3.39
C GLU A 63 -3.56 -12.94 -4.39
N LEU A 64 -3.32 -14.25 -4.51
CA LEU A 64 -3.98 -15.13 -5.48
C LEU A 64 -5.16 -15.89 -4.84
#